data_AF-A0A956IPS9-F1
#
_entry.id   AF-A0A956IPS9-F1
#
_cell.length_a   1.000
_cell.length_b   1.000
_cell.length_c   1.000
_cell.angle_alpha   90.00
_cell.angle_beta   90.00
_cell.angle_gamma   90.00
#
_symmetry.space_group_name_H-M   'P 1'
#
loop_
_entity.id
_entity.type
_entity.pdbx_description
1 polymer ?
#
loop_
_entity_poly.entity_id
_entity_poly.type
_entity_poly.pdbx_seq_one_letter_code
_entity_poly.pdbx_strand_id
1 'polypeptide(L)' 'FYQVDGSPTRSFGGTGVGLAIVRGIARGHGGDVRVESPARVTLGGAEFTGSAFYLRVPERAPLLADEVPPAPAVAQSGT' A
#
# COMPACT_ATOMS: atom_id res chain seq x y z
N PHE A 1 -4.05 -12.57 -8.36
CA PHE A 1 -5.39 -13.15 -8.13
C PHE A 1 -6.41 -12.23 -8.76
N TYR A 2 -7.18 -12.71 -9.74
CA TYR A 2 -8.34 -11.98 -10.25
C TYR A 2 -9.57 -12.84 -10.02
N GLN A 3 -10.67 -12.22 -9.64
CA GLN A 3 -11.98 -12.81 -9.87
C GLN A 3 -12.74 -11.86 -10.79
N VAL A 4 -12.80 -12.28 -12.05
CA VAL A 4 -13.74 -11.85 -13.07
C VAL A 4 -15.01 -12.62 -12.76
N ASP A 5 -15.82 -12.11 -11.84
CA ASP A 5 -17.27 -12.28 -11.85
C ASP A 5 -17.90 -11.57 -10.65
N GLY A 6 -18.68 -10.54 -10.96
CA GLY A 6 -19.40 -9.68 -10.02
C GLY A 6 -20.73 -10.27 -9.58
N SER A 7 -20.72 -11.46 -8.97
CA SER A 7 -21.94 -12.04 -8.39
C SER A 7 -21.94 -11.88 -6.86
N PRO A 8 -22.94 -11.18 -6.26
CA PRO A 8 -22.97 -10.86 -4.84
C PRO A 8 -23.47 -12.00 -3.93
N THR A 9 -23.72 -13.20 -4.47
CA THR A 9 -24.53 -14.24 -3.79
C THR A 9 -23.78 -15.41 -3.17
N ARG A 10 -22.45 -15.42 -3.09
CA ARG A 10 -21.74 -16.48 -2.38
C ARG A 10 -20.99 -15.94 -1.17
N SER A 11 -21.40 -16.41 0.01
CA SER A 11 -20.66 -16.29 1.28
C SER A 11 -19.37 -17.11 1.20
N PHE A 12 -18.45 -16.69 0.34
CA PHE A 12 -17.07 -17.07 0.49
C PHE A 12 -16.56 -16.29 1.69
N GLY A 13 -16.57 -16.93 2.86
CA GLY A 13 -15.61 -16.58 3.90
C GLY A 13 -14.25 -16.68 3.25
N GLY A 14 -13.73 -15.55 2.77
CA GLY A 14 -12.41 -15.49 2.16
C GLY A 14 -11.41 -16.11 3.11
N THR A 15 -10.31 -16.64 2.59
CA THR A 15 -9.26 -17.33 3.36
C THR A 15 -8.59 -16.45 4.45
N GLY A 16 -9.06 -15.23 4.68
CA GLY A 16 -8.48 -14.25 5.60
C GLY A 16 -7.23 -13.56 5.05
N VAL A 17 -6.77 -13.95 3.85
CA VAL A 17 -5.47 -13.51 3.31
C VAL A 17 -5.53 -12.11 2.69
N GLY A 18 -6.71 -11.60 2.34
CA GLY A 18 -6.88 -10.30 1.67
C GLY A 18 -6.22 -9.15 2.43
N LEU A 19 -6.42 -9.05 3.74
CA LEU A 19 -5.83 -7.97 4.54
C LEU A 19 -4.31 -8.14 4.71
N ALA A 20 -3.81 -9.37 4.72
CA ALA A 20 -2.38 -9.65 4.76
C ALA A 20 -1.68 -9.19 3.46
N ILE A 21 -2.31 -9.44 2.30
CA ILE A 21 -1.85 -8.94 1.00
C ILE A 21 -1.85 -7.41 0.98
N VAL A 22 -2.96 -6.78 1.36
CA VAL A 22 -3.09 -5.32 1.42
C VAL A 22 -2.00 -4.70 2.30
N ARG A 23 -1.74 -5.29 3.48
CA ARG A 23 -0.69 -4.82 4.39
C ARG A 23 0.70 -4.91 3.77
N GLY A 24 1.00 -6.01 3.07
CA GLY A 24 2.26 -6.17 2.36
C GLY A 24 2.46 -5.11 1.28
N ILE A 25 1.42 -4.89 0.46
CA ILE A 25 1.44 -3.86 -0.60
C ILE A 25 1.62 -2.47 0.01
N ALA A 26 0.84 -2.11 1.02
CA ALA A 26 0.91 -0.80 1.68
C ALA A 26 2.32 -0.52 2.21
N ARG A 27 2.91 -1.50 2.90
CA ARG A 27 4.28 -1.40 3.45
C ARG A 27 5.35 -1.32 2.38
N GLY A 28 5.20 -2.07 1.28
CA GLY A 28 6.08 -1.96 0.12
C GLY A 28 6.11 -0.55 -0.48
N HIS A 29 5.03 0.22 -0.32
CA HIS A 29 4.95 1.62 -0.76
C HIS A 29 5.37 2.62 0.34
N GLY A 30 5.88 2.19 1.50
CA GLY A 30 6.19 3.08 2.62
C GLY A 30 4.97 3.51 3.44
N GLY A 31 3.86 2.81 3.30
CA GLY A 31 2.59 3.03 3.99
C GLY A 31 2.23 1.92 4.99
N ASP A 32 0.97 1.87 5.43
CA ASP A 32 0.43 0.77 6.24
C ASP A 32 -1.10 0.71 6.14
N VAL A 33 -1.69 -0.35 6.70
CA VAL A 33 -3.14 -0.52 6.83
C VAL A 33 -3.55 -0.64 8.30
N ARG A 34 -4.66 0.00 8.70
CA ARG A 34 -5.30 -0.17 10.02
C ARG A 34 -6.79 -0.48 9.86
N VAL A 35 -7.35 -1.13 10.88
CA VAL A 35 -8.77 -1.47 10.95
C VAL A 35 -9.32 -1.01 12.29
N GLU A 36 -10.49 -0.40 12.27
CA GLU A 36 -11.25 -0.03 13.46
C GLU A 36 -12.62 -0.72 13.39
N SER A 37 -12.99 -1.44 14.44
CA SER A 37 -14.29 -2.12 14.55
C SER A 37 -14.67 -2.28 16.04
N PRO A 38 -15.88 -1.85 16.46
CA PRO A 38 -16.79 -1.03 15.69
C PRO A 38 -16.21 0.37 15.44
N ALA A 39 -16.50 0.95 14.29
CA ALA A 39 -16.12 2.30 13.91
C ALA A 39 -17.36 3.14 13.59
N ARG A 40 -17.23 4.45 13.82
CA ARG A 40 -18.16 5.48 13.34
C ARG A 40 -17.36 6.54 12.60
N VAL A 41 -17.67 6.77 11.33
CA VAL A 41 -16.89 7.67 10.46
C VAL A 41 -17.82 8.55 9.65
N THR A 42 -17.53 9.85 9.60
CA THR A 42 -18.22 10.79 8.71
C THR A 42 -17.40 10.99 7.44
N LEU A 43 -17.96 10.67 6.27
CA LEU A 43 -17.31 10.87 4.97
C LEU A 43 -18.30 11.58 4.02
N GLY A 44 -17.88 12.69 3.41
CA GLY A 44 -18.73 13.44 2.48
C GLY A 44 -20.04 13.96 3.10
N GLY A 45 -20.08 14.18 4.42
CA GLY A 45 -21.27 14.62 5.16
C GLY A 45 -22.23 13.49 5.58
N ALA A 46 -21.97 12.24 5.20
CA ALA A 46 -22.74 11.07 5.64
C ALA A 46 -22.03 10.31 6.77
N GLU A 47 -22.80 9.72 7.69
CA GLU A 47 -22.27 8.85 8.74
C GLU A 47 -22.32 7.38 8.35
N PHE A 48 -21.23 6.67 8.64
CA PHE A 48 -21.07 5.23 8.46
C PHE A 48 -20.77 4.57 9.80
N THR A 49 -21.38 3.40 10.04
CA THR A 49 -21.10 2.55 11.20
C THR A 49 -20.74 1.14 10.73
N GLY A 50 -19.93 0.42 11.50
CA GLY A 50 -19.50 -0.94 11.15
C GLY A 50 -17.99 -1.09 11.33
N SER A 51 -17.29 -1.55 10.30
CA SER A 51 -15.82 -1.64 10.31
C SER A 51 -15.23 -0.62 9.34
N ALA A 52 -14.25 0.14 9.80
CA ALA A 52 -13.51 1.09 8.97
C ALA A 52 -12.09 0.56 8.69
N PHE A 53 -11.71 0.59 7.42
CA PHE A 53 -10.39 0.17 6.95
C PHE A 53 -9.67 1.40 6.40
N TYR A 54 -8.45 1.65 6.85
CA TYR A 54 -7.69 2.82 6.44
C TYR A 54 -6.36 2.39 5.86
N LEU A 55 -6.13 2.80 4.62
CA LEU A 55 -4.88 2.62 3.90
C LEU A 55 -4.12 3.95 3.91
N ARG A 56 -2.86 3.92 4.31
CA ARG A 56 -1.93 5.04 4.11
C ARG A 56 -0.91 4.64 3.06
N VAL A 57 -0.63 5.54 2.13
CA VAL A 57 0.49 5.49 1.20
C VAL A 57 1.09 6.89 1.06
N PRO A 58 2.40 7.04 0.87
CA PRO A 58 3.03 8.33 0.60
C PRO A 58 2.50 8.95 -0.70
N GLU A 59 2.34 10.28 -0.71
CA GLU A 59 1.90 11.02 -1.90
C GLU A 59 2.97 11.03 -3.01
N ARG A 60 4.25 10.99 -2.63
CA ARG A 60 5.37 10.75 -3.54
C ARG A 60 6.04 9.45 -3.17
N ALA A 61 6.38 8.67 -4.18
CA ALA A 61 7.27 7.53 -4.00
C ALA A 61 8.54 8.02 -3.29
N PRO A 62 9.03 7.31 -2.26
CA PRO A 62 10.34 7.62 -1.72
C PRO A 62 11.31 7.57 -2.89
N LEU A 63 12.04 8.65 -3.11
CA LEU A 63 13.17 8.63 -4.02
C LEU A 63 14.07 7.52 -3.50
N LEU A 64 14.17 6.41 -4.25
CA LEU A 64 15.29 5.51 -4.06
C LEU A 64 16.50 6.42 -4.13
N ALA A 65 17.25 6.53 -3.03
CA ALA A 65 18.49 7.28 -3.07
C ALA A 65 19.27 6.68 -4.24
N ASP A 66 19.45 7.46 -5.31
CA ASP A 66 20.31 7.08 -6.41
C ASP A 66 21.64 6.77 -5.75
N GLU A 67 21.97 5.49 -5.64
CA GLU A 67 23.32 5.07 -5.36
C GLU A 67 24.09 5.43 -6.63
N VAL A 68 24.50 6.70 -6.73
CA VAL A 68 25.36 7.19 -7.81
C VAL A 68 26.70 6.51 -7.57
N PRO A 69 27.10 5.50 -8.38
CA PRO A 69 28.44 4.96 -8.24
C PRO A 69 29.44 6.10 -8.47
N PRO A 70 30.48 6.24 -7.64
CA PRO A 70 31.49 7.27 -7.85
C PRO A 70 32.03 7.10 -9.26
N ALA A 71 31.96 8.17 -10.07
CA ALA A 71 32.49 8.18 -11.42
C ALA A 71 33.96 7.69 -11.38
N PRO A 72 34.37 6.78 -12.30
CA PRO A 72 35.73 6.28 -12.29
C PRO A 72 36.70 7.46 -12.39
N ALA A 73 37.63 7.54 -11.44
CA ALA A 73 38.67 8.56 -11.42
C ALA A 73 39.46 8.46 -12.74
N VAL A 74 39.35 9.47 -13.58
CA VAL A 74 40.15 9.58 -14.80
C VAL A 74 41.61 9.72 -14.38
N ALA A 75 42.39 8.66 -14.57
CA ALA A 75 43.83 8.69 -14.39
C ALA A 75 44.40 9.69 -15.41
N GLN A 76 44.82 10.86 -14.92
CA GLN A 76 45.66 11.77 -15.70
C GLN A 76 47.03 11.13 -15.83
N SER A 77 47.24 10.38 -16.92
CA SER A 77 48.57 9.95 -17.34
C SER A 77 49.33 11.16 -17.87
N GLY A 78 50.25 11.65 -17.06
CA GLY A 78 51.26 12.60 -17.49
C GLY A 78 52.44 11.91 -18.18
N THR A 79 53.11 12.73 -19.00
CA THR A 79 54.37 12.54 -19.76
C THR A 79 54.20 12.07 -21.20
#